data_AF-A0A7U6GGD0-F1
#
_entry.id   AF-A0A7U6GGD0-F1
#
_cell.length_a   1.000
_cell.length_b   1.000
_cell.length_c   1.000
_cell.angle_alpha   90.00
_cell.angle_beta   90.00
_cell.angle_gamma   90.00
#
_symmetry.space_group_name_H-M   'P 1'
#
loop_
_entity.id
_entity.type
_entity.pdbx_description
1 polymer ?
#
loop_
_entity_poly.entity_id
_entity_poly.type
_entity_poly.pdbx_seq_one_letter_code
_entity_poly.pdbx_strand_id
1 'polypeptide(L)'
;MRATERTTSLLLVLGLLGLAISGLLFYQSQNHSELPGGPVAGVKILWLGSVLFCWYWLPAVMLLEPRMKGSRRLLSIFLINMLLRAIIELLMMYQWQNWHPWYGISHDLFSALLCLLLAGKGKSRLIRQYFGVMAALFLVETAFAWYMLHHVQGSGPVYYVPPGREHQALLTATGLVVVSLWAWLAHLLLVTWKEE
;
A
#
# COMPACT_ATOMS: atom_id res chain seq x y z
N MET A 1 25.84 -6.51 13.98
CA MET A 1 25.18 -6.82 12.70
C MET A 1 24.14 -7.94 12.83
N ARG A 2 24.51 -9.17 13.18
CA ARG A 2 23.55 -10.31 13.23
C ARG A 2 22.30 -10.13 14.12
N ALA A 3 22.40 -9.39 15.23
CA ALA A 3 21.24 -9.16 16.11
C ALA A 3 20.22 -8.19 15.48
N THR A 4 20.70 -7.10 14.86
CA THR A 4 19.86 -6.11 14.20
C THR A 4 19.12 -6.73 13.02
N GLU A 5 19.82 -7.50 12.17
CA GLU A 5 19.22 -8.21 11.03
C GLU A 5 18.11 -9.19 11.43
N ARG A 6 18.29 -9.91 12.55
CA ARG A 6 17.26 -10.79 13.11
C ARG A 6 16.03 -10.00 13.56
N THR A 7 16.24 -8.87 14.23
CA THR A 7 15.15 -7.98 14.65
C THR A 7 14.39 -7.43 13.45
N THR A 8 15.08 -6.93 12.41
CA THR A 8 14.43 -6.46 11.18
C THR A 8 13.58 -7.55 10.54
N SER A 9 14.17 -8.74 10.36
CA SER A 9 13.50 -9.87 9.71
C SER A 9 12.24 -10.27 10.49
N LEU A 10 12.33 -10.30 11.82
CA LEU A 10 11.19 -10.55 12.70
C LEU A 10 10.12 -9.47 12.54
N LEU A 11 10.47 -8.18 12.56
CA LEU A 11 9.52 -7.09 12.38
C LEU A 11 8.81 -7.16 11.03
N LEU A 12 9.51 -7.51 9.96
CA LEU A 12 8.93 -7.68 8.63
C LEU A 12 7.94 -8.85 8.58
N VAL A 13 8.32 -10.00 9.14
CA VAL A 13 7.44 -11.18 9.23
C VAL A 13 6.20 -10.86 10.07
N LEU A 14 6.37 -10.21 11.23
CA LEU A 14 5.26 -9.80 12.09
C LEU A 14 4.32 -8.83 11.38
N GLY A 15 4.86 -7.88 10.60
CA GLY A 15 4.04 -6.98 9.78
C GLY A 15 3.21 -7.71 8.74
N LEU A 16 3.82 -8.65 8.01
CA LEU A 16 3.11 -9.46 7.01
C LEU A 16 2.02 -10.33 7.65
N LEU A 17 2.34 -11.01 8.76
CA LEU A 17 1.38 -11.81 9.51
C LEU A 17 0.22 -10.97 10.05
N GLY A 18 0.54 -9.81 10.64
CA GLY A 18 -0.46 -8.89 11.16
C GLY A 18 -1.43 -8.40 10.08
N LEU A 19 -0.91 -8.06 8.90
CA LEU A 19 -1.74 -7.64 7.76
C LEU A 19 -2.53 -8.79 7.13
N ALA A 20 -1.99 -10.00 7.12
CA ALA A 20 -2.74 -11.17 6.66
C ALA A 20 -3.93 -11.47 7.59
N ILE A 21 -3.70 -11.44 8.91
CA ILE A 21 -4.75 -11.65 9.91
C ILE A 21 -5.79 -10.54 9.86
N SER A 22 -5.37 -9.27 9.87
CA SER A 22 -6.31 -8.15 9.81
C SER A 22 -7.09 -8.12 8.50
N GLY A 23 -6.45 -8.44 7.37
CA GLY A 23 -7.11 -8.59 6.07
C GLY A 23 -8.16 -9.69 6.05
N LEU A 24 -7.88 -10.84 6.68
CA LEU A 24 -8.85 -11.94 6.79
C LEU A 24 -10.06 -11.54 7.66
N LEU A 25 -9.80 -10.94 8.83
CA LEU A 25 -10.85 -10.46 9.73
C LEU A 25 -11.71 -9.39 9.05
N PHE A 26 -11.07 -8.46 8.34
CA PHE A 26 -11.75 -7.42 7.58
C PHE A 26 -12.59 -8.02 6.45
N TYR A 27 -12.05 -8.97 5.67
CA TYR A 27 -12.79 -9.66 4.61
C TYR A 27 -14.05 -10.36 5.14
N GLN A 28 -13.92 -11.06 6.27
CA GLN A 28 -15.04 -11.74 6.91
C GLN A 28 -16.10 -10.73 7.37
N SER A 29 -15.70 -9.69 8.08
CA SER A 29 -16.61 -8.65 8.58
C SER A 29 -17.32 -7.92 7.44
N GLN A 30 -16.56 -7.44 6.44
CA GLN A 30 -17.09 -6.67 5.31
C GLN A 30 -18.12 -7.47 4.49
N ASN A 31 -17.87 -8.76 4.26
CA ASN A 31 -18.73 -9.58 3.40
C ASN A 31 -19.90 -10.26 4.13
N HIS A 32 -19.95 -10.23 5.48
CA HIS A 32 -21.03 -10.87 6.25
C HIS A 32 -21.83 -9.90 7.13
N SER A 33 -21.42 -8.64 7.27
CA SER A 33 -22.04 -7.69 8.22
C SER A 33 -22.59 -6.41 7.57
N GLU A 34 -22.90 -6.44 6.27
CA GLU A 34 -23.51 -5.32 5.50
C GLU A 34 -22.84 -3.96 5.79
N LEU A 35 -21.51 -3.95 5.92
CA LEU A 35 -20.76 -2.74 6.26
C LEU A 35 -20.76 -1.73 5.10
N PRO A 36 -20.56 -0.42 5.39
CA PRO A 36 -20.43 0.60 4.37
C PRO A 36 -19.39 0.24 3.29
N GLY A 37 -19.73 0.51 2.04
CA GLY A 37 -18.91 0.19 0.87
C GLY A 37 -19.20 -1.16 0.21
N GLY A 38 -20.04 -2.00 0.82
CA GLY A 38 -20.50 -3.24 0.21
C GLY A 38 -19.44 -4.35 0.19
N PRO A 39 -19.69 -5.46 -0.52
CA PRO A 39 -18.79 -6.59 -0.52
C PRO A 39 -17.48 -6.28 -1.24
N VAL A 40 -16.41 -6.94 -0.81
CA VAL A 40 -15.05 -6.75 -1.32
C VAL A 40 -14.45 -8.06 -1.84
N ALA A 41 -13.85 -8.00 -3.02
CA ALA A 41 -13.18 -9.15 -3.61
C ALA A 41 -11.90 -9.53 -2.84
N GLY A 42 -11.64 -10.83 -2.67
CA GLY A 42 -10.47 -11.32 -1.91
C GLY A 42 -9.12 -10.82 -2.46
N VAL A 43 -8.97 -10.74 -3.78
CA VAL A 43 -7.75 -10.19 -4.41
C VAL A 43 -7.53 -8.71 -4.09
N LYS A 44 -8.60 -7.94 -3.88
CA LYS A 44 -8.49 -6.53 -3.45
C LYS A 44 -8.07 -6.42 -1.99
N ILE A 45 -8.45 -7.37 -1.14
CA ILE A 45 -7.92 -7.46 0.23
C ILE A 45 -6.42 -7.77 0.22
N LEU A 46 -5.99 -8.72 -0.60
CA LEU A 46 -4.56 -9.02 -0.76
C LEU A 46 -3.78 -7.81 -1.25
N TRP A 47 -4.30 -7.10 -2.24
CA TRP A 47 -3.74 -5.83 -2.71
C TRP A 47 -3.64 -4.80 -1.58
N LEU A 48 -4.74 -4.53 -0.87
CA LEU A 48 -4.79 -3.56 0.22
C LEU A 48 -3.76 -3.88 1.31
N GLY A 49 -3.71 -5.13 1.77
CA GLY A 49 -2.71 -5.57 2.75
C GLY A 49 -1.28 -5.38 2.22
N SER A 50 -1.04 -5.69 0.95
CA SER A 50 0.30 -5.57 0.34
C SER A 50 0.75 -4.11 0.23
N VAL A 51 -0.13 -3.19 -0.18
CA VAL A 51 0.22 -1.76 -0.27
C VAL A 51 0.33 -1.12 1.10
N LEU A 52 -0.49 -1.51 2.08
CA LEU A 52 -0.33 -1.06 3.47
C LEU A 52 1.02 -1.48 4.06
N PHE A 53 1.45 -2.72 3.79
CA PHE A 53 2.77 -3.18 4.17
C PHE A 53 3.86 -2.30 3.55
N CYS A 54 3.78 -2.05 2.24
CA CYS A 54 4.77 -1.29 1.51
C CYS A 54 4.79 0.19 1.88
N TRP A 55 3.63 0.80 2.12
CA TRP A 55 3.51 2.25 2.34
C TRP A 55 3.74 2.67 3.79
N TYR A 56 3.43 1.81 4.76
CA TYR A 56 3.52 2.16 6.17
C TYR A 56 4.56 1.31 6.90
N TRP A 57 4.43 -0.02 6.82
CA TRP A 57 5.22 -0.91 7.67
C TRP A 57 6.69 -0.98 7.23
N LEU A 58 6.93 -1.27 5.96
CA LEU A 58 8.26 -1.38 5.38
C LEU A 58 9.11 -0.12 5.61
N PRO A 59 8.67 1.11 5.26
CA PRO A 59 9.46 2.31 5.52
C PRO A 59 9.65 2.60 7.01
N ALA A 60 8.69 2.24 7.87
CA ALA A 60 8.87 2.37 9.32
C ALA A 60 9.99 1.43 9.83
N VAL A 61 10.01 0.17 9.38
CA VAL A 61 11.12 -0.75 9.69
C VAL A 61 12.43 -0.22 9.12
N MET A 62 12.45 0.28 7.88
CA MET A 62 13.64 0.88 7.28
C MET A 62 14.17 2.08 8.09
N LEU A 63 13.30 2.89 8.71
CA LEU A 63 13.74 4.02 9.55
C LEU A 63 14.49 3.58 10.82
N LEU A 64 14.13 2.41 11.37
CA LEU A 64 14.78 1.84 12.54
C LEU A 64 16.18 1.30 12.23
N GLU A 65 16.48 1.04 10.96
CA GLU A 65 17.76 0.48 10.55
C GLU A 65 18.92 1.48 10.66
N PRO A 66 20.02 1.11 11.35
CA PRO A 66 21.19 1.97 11.46
C PRO A 66 21.81 2.36 10.11
N ARG A 67 21.79 1.44 9.13
CA ARG A 67 22.31 1.69 7.79
C ARG A 67 21.50 2.68 6.96
N MET A 68 20.23 2.90 7.33
CA MET A 68 19.35 3.84 6.64
C MET A 68 19.53 5.30 7.12
N LYS A 69 20.49 5.58 8.03
CA LYS A 69 20.76 6.94 8.55
C LYS A 69 20.82 8.02 7.47
N GLY A 70 21.50 7.74 6.34
CA GLY A 70 21.63 8.68 5.22
C GLY A 70 20.33 8.96 4.45
N SER A 71 19.33 8.10 4.62
CA SER A 71 18.06 8.12 3.87
C SER A 71 16.85 8.37 4.77
N ARG A 72 17.05 8.54 6.09
CA ARG A 72 15.98 8.77 7.07
C ARG A 72 15.07 9.91 6.69
N ARG A 73 15.63 11.05 6.27
CA ARG A 73 14.83 12.21 5.85
C ARG A 73 13.88 11.87 4.70
N LEU A 74 14.35 11.11 3.71
CA LEU A 74 13.53 10.73 2.54
C LEU A 74 12.40 9.77 2.97
N LEU A 75 12.73 8.76 3.77
CA LEU A 75 11.76 7.81 4.32
C LEU A 75 10.73 8.50 5.22
N SER A 76 11.15 9.45 6.05
CA SER A 76 10.26 10.23 6.92
C SER A 76 9.31 11.12 6.13
N ILE A 77 9.79 11.80 5.07
CA ILE A 77 8.90 12.61 4.19
C ILE A 77 7.81 11.72 3.61
N PHE A 78 8.20 10.55 3.08
CA PHE A 78 7.24 9.59 2.52
C PHE A 78 6.25 9.08 3.56
N LEU A 79 6.75 8.64 4.73
CA LEU A 79 5.89 8.09 5.77
C LEU A 79 4.92 9.14 6.34
N ILE A 80 5.38 10.38 6.53
CA ILE A 80 4.52 11.50 6.95
C ILE A 80 3.42 11.76 5.92
N ASN A 81 3.75 11.77 4.62
CA ASN A 81 2.76 11.90 3.55
C ASN A 81 1.68 10.80 3.65
N MET A 82 2.10 9.54 3.84
CA MET A 82 1.16 8.43 3.98
C MET A 82 0.32 8.49 5.26
N LEU A 83 0.90 8.92 6.38
CA LEU A 83 0.16 9.07 7.64
C LEU A 83 -0.88 10.19 7.55
N LEU A 84 -0.53 11.32 6.94
CA LEU A 84 -1.47 12.42 6.71
C LEU A 84 -2.63 11.95 5.82
N ARG A 85 -2.34 11.21 4.75
CA ARG A 85 -3.38 10.59 3.92
C ARG A 85 -4.32 9.72 4.73
N ALA A 86 -3.78 8.78 5.51
CA ALA A 86 -4.59 7.84 6.29
C ALA A 86 -5.52 8.59 7.25
N ILE A 87 -5.01 9.58 7.97
CA ILE A 87 -5.82 10.39 8.90
C ILE A 87 -6.94 11.11 8.13
N ILE A 88 -6.60 11.81 7.04
CA ILE A 88 -7.57 12.61 6.30
C ILE A 88 -8.64 11.71 5.64
N GLU A 89 -8.24 10.63 4.98
CA GLU A 89 -9.18 9.73 4.32
C GLU A 89 -10.09 9.01 5.32
N LEU A 90 -9.58 8.56 6.46
CA LEU A 90 -10.42 7.95 7.51
C LEU A 90 -11.45 8.94 8.06
N LEU A 91 -11.07 10.20 8.29
CA LEU A 91 -12.01 11.24 8.71
C LEU A 91 -13.05 11.51 7.62
N MET A 92 -12.64 11.63 6.36
CA MET A 92 -13.56 11.86 5.24
C MET A 92 -14.53 10.69 5.02
N MET A 93 -14.07 9.45 5.15
CA MET A 93 -14.88 8.24 4.94
C MET A 93 -15.84 7.96 6.09
N TYR A 94 -15.39 8.11 7.35
CA TYR A 94 -16.16 7.64 8.51
C TYR A 94 -16.78 8.76 9.33
N GLN A 95 -16.15 9.94 9.43
CA GLN A 95 -16.66 11.03 10.27
C GLN A 95 -17.42 12.09 9.47
N TRP A 96 -16.82 12.61 8.39
CA TRP A 96 -17.41 13.69 7.58
C TRP A 96 -18.29 13.18 6.45
N GLN A 97 -18.17 11.90 6.11
CA GLN A 97 -18.97 11.23 5.07
C GLN A 97 -18.92 11.95 3.71
N ASN A 98 -17.79 12.57 3.38
CA ASN A 98 -17.59 13.39 2.18
C ASN A 98 -16.41 12.92 1.33
N TRP A 99 -15.90 11.71 1.59
CA TRP A 99 -14.84 11.14 0.76
C TRP A 99 -15.32 10.92 -0.67
N HIS A 100 -14.46 11.26 -1.63
CA HIS A 100 -14.72 11.10 -3.05
C HIS A 100 -13.48 10.53 -3.75
N PRO A 101 -13.62 9.60 -4.73
CA PRO A 101 -12.48 8.97 -5.41
C PRO A 101 -11.45 9.94 -6.00
N TRP A 102 -11.89 11.12 -6.44
CA TRP A 102 -10.99 12.20 -6.91
C TRP A 102 -9.94 12.63 -5.89
N TYR A 103 -10.27 12.60 -4.60
CA TYR A 103 -9.31 12.88 -3.53
C TYR A 103 -8.20 11.82 -3.53
N GLY A 104 -8.58 10.53 -3.53
CA GLY A 104 -7.65 9.41 -3.60
C GLY A 104 -6.75 9.48 -4.84
N ILE A 105 -7.35 9.68 -6.02
CA ILE A 105 -6.64 9.83 -7.30
C ILE A 105 -5.61 10.97 -7.24
N SER A 106 -6.03 12.14 -6.74
CA SER A 106 -5.15 13.31 -6.66
C SER A 106 -3.97 13.06 -5.72
N HIS A 107 -4.23 12.42 -4.58
CA HIS A 107 -3.20 12.06 -3.62
C HIS A 107 -2.24 10.99 -4.17
N ASP A 108 -2.76 9.99 -4.89
CA ASP A 108 -1.94 8.96 -5.54
C ASP A 108 -1.00 9.57 -6.58
N LEU A 109 -1.51 10.45 -7.46
CA LEU A 109 -0.68 11.15 -8.44
C LEU A 109 0.38 12.03 -7.78
N PHE A 110 0.00 12.77 -6.74
CA PHE A 110 0.95 13.55 -5.93
C PHE A 110 2.03 12.65 -5.31
N SER A 111 1.63 11.53 -4.71
CA SER A 111 2.53 10.59 -4.04
C SER A 111 3.45 9.88 -5.03
N ALA A 112 2.97 9.56 -6.23
CA ALA A 112 3.77 9.02 -7.32
C ALA A 112 4.87 10.01 -7.73
N LEU A 113 4.52 11.27 -7.96
CA LEU A 113 5.48 12.33 -8.27
C LEU A 113 6.49 12.53 -7.13
N LEU A 114 6.02 12.60 -5.89
CA LEU A 114 6.86 12.69 -4.71
C LEU A 114 7.87 11.53 -4.67
N CYS A 115 7.41 10.29 -4.88
CA CYS A 115 8.26 9.11 -4.90
C CYS A 115 9.34 9.19 -6.00
N LEU A 116 9.00 9.64 -7.21
CA LEU A 116 10.00 9.85 -8.26
C LEU A 116 11.06 10.89 -7.88
N LEU A 117 10.65 11.99 -7.24
CA LEU A 117 11.57 13.01 -6.73
C LEU A 117 12.46 12.48 -5.60
N LEU A 118 11.91 11.68 -4.69
CA LEU A 118 12.66 11.05 -3.61
C LEU A 118 13.63 9.98 -4.14
N ALA A 119 13.24 9.22 -5.17
CA ALA A 119 14.11 8.28 -5.86
C ALA A 119 15.32 9.01 -6.49
N GLY A 120 15.11 10.15 -7.16
CA GLY A 120 16.21 10.96 -7.71
C GLY A 120 17.20 11.48 -6.65
N LYS A 121 16.75 11.65 -5.40
CA LYS A 121 17.59 12.04 -4.25
C LYS A 121 18.21 10.86 -3.50
N GLY A 122 17.79 9.63 -3.80
CA GLY A 122 18.25 8.41 -3.16
C GLY A 122 19.69 8.07 -3.52
N LYS A 123 20.57 8.03 -2.51
CA LYS A 123 21.98 7.68 -2.71
C LYS A 123 22.21 6.18 -2.92
N SER A 124 21.46 5.34 -2.20
CA SER A 124 21.58 3.89 -2.29
C SER A 124 20.63 3.30 -3.34
N ARG A 125 21.01 2.17 -3.92
CA ARG A 125 20.20 1.45 -4.93
C ARG A 125 18.88 1.01 -4.33
N LEU A 126 18.89 0.51 -3.09
CA LEU A 126 17.71 0.10 -2.35
C LEU A 126 16.67 1.22 -2.25
N ILE A 127 17.10 2.44 -1.90
CA ILE A 127 16.19 3.58 -1.75
C ILE A 127 15.63 4.03 -3.09
N ARG A 128 16.45 4.08 -4.15
CA ARG A 128 15.98 4.40 -5.50
C ARG A 128 14.95 3.39 -6.00
N GLN A 129 15.23 2.10 -5.81
CA GLN A 129 14.31 1.02 -6.20
C GLN A 129 13.02 1.06 -5.40
N TYR A 130 13.10 1.21 -4.06
CA TYR A 130 11.94 1.31 -3.19
C TYR A 130 11.00 2.43 -3.66
N PHE A 131 11.51 3.66 -3.80
CA PHE A 131 10.68 4.77 -4.24
C PHE A 131 10.19 4.65 -5.69
N GLY A 132 10.99 4.06 -6.59
CA GLY A 132 10.54 3.75 -7.95
C GLY A 132 9.34 2.80 -7.97
N VAL A 133 9.38 1.74 -7.15
CA VAL A 133 8.26 0.80 -7.01
C VAL A 133 7.06 1.47 -6.34
N MET A 134 7.26 2.29 -5.30
CA MET A 134 6.15 3.01 -4.67
C MET A 134 5.45 3.93 -5.66
N ALA A 135 6.19 4.63 -6.52
CA ALA A 135 5.61 5.45 -7.57
C ALA A 135 4.73 4.61 -8.53
N ALA A 136 5.22 3.44 -8.96
CA ALA A 136 4.44 2.54 -9.80
C ALA A 136 3.17 2.03 -9.10
N LEU A 137 3.25 1.69 -7.80
CA LEU A 137 2.08 1.25 -7.03
C LEU A 137 1.00 2.35 -6.91
N PHE A 138 1.38 3.62 -6.73
CA PHE A 138 0.41 4.72 -6.73
C PHE A 138 -0.26 4.92 -8.09
N LEU A 139 0.49 4.74 -9.20
CA LEU A 139 -0.12 4.81 -10.54
C LEU A 139 -1.11 3.66 -10.77
N VAL A 140 -0.79 2.47 -10.27
CA VAL A 140 -1.74 1.34 -10.29
C VAL A 140 -2.97 1.65 -9.43
N GLU A 141 -2.79 2.16 -8.21
CA GLU A 141 -3.91 2.55 -7.35
C GLU A 141 -4.78 3.63 -7.99
N THR A 142 -4.17 4.61 -8.66
CA THR A 142 -4.87 5.63 -9.44
C THR A 142 -5.77 5.00 -10.50
N ALA A 143 -5.27 4.01 -11.25
CA ALA A 143 -6.04 3.30 -12.25
C ALA A 143 -7.20 2.50 -11.63
N PHE A 144 -6.98 1.90 -10.46
CA PHE A 144 -8.02 1.19 -9.72
C PHE A 144 -9.10 2.14 -9.19
N ALA A 145 -8.71 3.28 -8.61
CA ALA A 145 -9.62 4.31 -8.13
C ALA A 145 -10.43 4.93 -9.28
N TRP A 146 -9.79 5.17 -10.43
CA TRP A 146 -10.47 5.59 -11.66
C TRP A 146 -11.51 4.56 -12.11
N TYR A 147 -11.17 3.27 -12.10
CA TYR A 147 -12.12 2.23 -12.44
C TYR A 147 -13.34 2.25 -11.50
N MET A 148 -13.11 2.34 -10.19
CA MET A 148 -14.17 2.38 -9.18
C MET A 148 -15.12 3.55 -9.40
N LEU A 149 -14.59 4.73 -9.73
CA LEU A 149 -15.39 5.94 -10.02
C LEU A 149 -16.43 5.73 -11.12
N HIS A 150 -16.13 4.90 -12.12
CA HIS A 150 -16.98 4.71 -13.29
C HIS A 150 -17.80 3.40 -13.29
N HIS A 151 -17.37 2.39 -12.53
CA HIS A 151 -17.93 1.03 -12.65
C HIS A 151 -18.43 0.44 -11.34
N VAL A 152 -18.17 1.09 -10.20
CA VAL A 152 -18.63 0.61 -8.89
C VAL A 152 -19.66 1.59 -8.35
N GLN A 153 -20.89 1.10 -8.17
CA GLN A 153 -21.93 1.88 -7.50
C GLN A 153 -21.74 1.77 -5.98
N GLY A 154 -21.45 2.90 -5.34
CA GLY A 154 -21.40 3.00 -3.87
C GLY A 154 -22.69 3.62 -3.33
N SER A 155 -23.21 3.09 -2.22
CA SER A 155 -24.30 3.71 -1.44
C SER A 155 -23.80 4.79 -0.47
N GLY A 156 -22.51 5.14 -0.52
CA GLY A 156 -21.87 6.07 0.42
C GLY A 156 -20.42 6.42 0.03
N PRO A 157 -19.66 7.05 0.93
CA PRO A 157 -18.30 7.55 0.68
C PRO A 157 -17.22 6.47 0.70
N VAL A 158 -17.59 5.20 0.88
CA VAL A 158 -16.68 4.05 0.90
C VAL A 158 -16.96 3.20 -0.32
N TYR A 159 -15.91 2.76 -1.01
CA TYR A 159 -16.00 2.04 -2.28
C TYR A 159 -15.16 0.77 -2.21
N TYR A 160 -15.81 -0.38 -2.43
CA TYR A 160 -15.11 -1.65 -2.64
C TYR A 160 -15.52 -2.26 -3.96
N VAL A 161 -14.56 -2.90 -4.63
CA VAL A 161 -14.84 -3.68 -5.84
C VAL A 161 -15.34 -5.06 -5.40
N PRO A 162 -16.60 -5.41 -5.69
CA PRO A 162 -17.16 -6.69 -5.29
C PRO A 162 -16.61 -7.84 -6.13
N PRO A 163 -16.71 -9.09 -5.65
CA PRO A 163 -16.46 -10.25 -6.51
C PRO A 163 -17.55 -10.33 -7.59
N GLY A 164 -17.15 -10.44 -8.87
CA GLY A 164 -18.10 -10.52 -9.97
C GLY A 164 -17.42 -10.65 -11.33
N ARG A 165 -18.13 -11.22 -12.32
CA ARG A 165 -17.62 -11.36 -13.69
C ARG A 165 -17.43 -10.00 -14.37
N GLU A 166 -18.27 -9.02 -14.04
CA GLU A 166 -18.20 -7.65 -14.53
C GLU A 166 -16.88 -6.93 -14.17
N HIS A 167 -16.25 -7.32 -13.05
CA HIS A 167 -14.97 -6.77 -12.59
C HIS A 167 -13.79 -7.69 -12.89
N GLN A 168 -13.99 -8.81 -13.58
CA GLN A 168 -12.97 -9.87 -13.70
C GLN A 168 -11.65 -9.36 -14.28
N ALA A 169 -11.70 -8.50 -15.30
CA ALA A 169 -10.49 -7.93 -15.89
C ALA A 169 -9.67 -7.13 -14.87
N LEU A 170 -10.32 -6.27 -14.07
CA LEU A 170 -9.68 -5.51 -12.99
C LEU A 170 -9.10 -6.45 -11.92
N LEU A 171 -9.88 -7.46 -11.50
CA LEU A 171 -9.48 -8.39 -10.45
C LEU A 171 -8.29 -9.26 -10.89
N THR A 172 -8.26 -9.71 -12.15
CA THR A 172 -7.11 -10.40 -12.74
C THR A 172 -5.89 -9.49 -12.81
N ALA A 173 -6.04 -8.25 -13.28
CA ALA A 173 -4.96 -7.27 -13.30
C ALA A 173 -4.40 -7.01 -11.89
N THR A 174 -5.28 -6.86 -10.90
CA THR A 174 -4.91 -6.74 -9.48
C THR A 174 -4.11 -7.95 -9.02
N GLY A 175 -4.56 -9.17 -9.33
CA GLY A 175 -3.87 -10.40 -8.98
C GLY A 175 -2.45 -10.47 -9.58
N LEU A 176 -2.30 -10.09 -10.84
CA LEU A 176 -0.98 -10.03 -11.50
C LEU A 176 -0.06 -9.02 -10.81
N VAL A 177 -0.55 -7.81 -10.52
CA VAL A 177 0.22 -6.79 -9.81
C VAL A 177 0.63 -7.29 -8.41
N VAL A 178 -0.29 -7.92 -7.67
CA VAL A 178 0.01 -8.53 -6.37
C VAL A 178 1.14 -9.54 -6.52
N VAL A 179 1.05 -10.50 -7.44
CA VAL A 179 2.11 -11.49 -7.66
C VAL A 179 3.45 -10.82 -7.98
N SER A 180 3.47 -9.82 -8.86
CA SER A 180 4.68 -9.06 -9.18
C SER A 180 5.24 -8.31 -7.97
N LEU A 181 4.38 -7.71 -7.14
CA LEU A 181 4.77 -7.01 -5.93
C LEU A 181 5.38 -7.97 -4.90
N TRP A 182 4.77 -9.14 -4.70
CA TRP A 182 5.30 -10.17 -3.79
C TRP A 182 6.63 -10.75 -4.29
N ALA A 183 6.78 -10.95 -5.60
CA ALA A 183 8.06 -11.35 -6.18
C ALA A 183 9.15 -10.29 -5.96
N TRP A 184 8.81 -9.00 -6.13
CA TRP A 184 9.72 -7.91 -5.82
C TRP A 184 10.05 -7.82 -4.33
N LEU A 185 9.07 -7.97 -3.43
CA LEU A 185 9.31 -7.99 -1.98
C LEU A 185 10.25 -9.14 -1.58
N ALA A 186 10.04 -10.33 -2.14
CA ALA A 186 10.94 -11.46 -1.91
C ALA A 186 12.37 -11.14 -2.39
N HIS A 187 12.52 -10.57 -3.59
CA HIS A 187 13.82 -10.14 -4.10
C HIS A 187 14.47 -9.06 -3.21
N LEU A 188 13.69 -8.05 -2.81
CA LEU A 188 14.13 -6.98 -1.92
C LEU A 188 14.70 -7.56 -0.62
N LEU A 189 13.96 -8.46 0.04
CA LEU A 189 14.31 -9.02 1.34
C LEU A 189 15.46 -10.04 1.27
N LEU A 190 15.53 -10.83 0.20
CA LEU A 190 16.50 -11.91 0.08
C LEU A 190 17.83 -11.46 -0.52
N VAL A 191 17.81 -10.44 -1.39
CA VAL A 191 18.95 -10.00 -2.21
C VAL A 191 19.33 -8.57 -1.86
N THR A 192 18.54 -7.58 -2.27
CA THR A 192 18.91 -6.15 -2.17
C THR A 192 19.15 -5.73 -0.72
N TRP A 193 18.38 -6.27 0.22
CA TRP A 193 18.52 -6.00 1.64
C TRP A 193 19.81 -6.55 2.24
N LYS A 194 20.46 -7.54 1.63
CA LYS A 194 21.72 -8.13 2.11
C LYS A 194 22.96 -7.52 1.47
N GLU A 195 22.81 -6.93 0.28
CA GLU A 195 23.92 -6.37 -0.51
C GLU A 195 24.31 -4.94 -0.10
N GLU A 196 23.46 -4.21 0.63
CA GLU A 196 23.73 -2.85 1.18
C GLU A 196 23.95 -2.83 2.69
#